data_AF-A0A2A4P1R5-F1
#
_entry.id   AF-A0A2A4P1R5-F1
#
_cell.length_a   1.000
_cell.length_b   1.000
_cell.length_c   1.000
_cell.angle_alpha   90.00
_cell.angle_beta   90.00
_cell.angle_gamma   90.00
#
_symmetry.space_group_name_H-M   'P 1'
#
loop_
_entity.id
_entity.type
_entity.pdbx_description
1 polymer ?
#
loop_
_entity_poly.entity_id
_entity_poly.type
_entity_poly.pdbx_seq_one_letter_code
_entity_poly.pdbx_strand_id
1 'polypeptide(L)'
;MKTLLASLLLGFFAAITNQWWIRTELWKQSHLETTMPTVPTAPAKLASEWLSTTLGEPGTPPAVAKLQSGLNRWGISKVEGWDLLGLPVLGGLARLELERWFELGPGAGSEGKSLRLNHRPNLNCLELELEIQGSSAAILPLLTHLLEMPIGRGYLTDPASVQLRSHSDGIALNLVIRVFSAMQLAGLSG
;
A
#
# COMPACT_ATOMS: atom_id res chain seq x y z
N MET A 1 -6.76 47.26 33.88
CA MET A 1 -6.04 46.35 32.95
C MET A 1 -6.95 45.34 32.23
N LYS A 2 -8.08 44.89 32.80
CA LYS A 2 -8.97 43.92 32.13
C LYS A 2 -9.72 44.44 30.88
N THR A 3 -10.02 45.74 30.80
CA THR A 3 -10.76 46.36 29.68
C THR A 3 -9.91 46.56 28.42
N LEU A 4 -8.61 46.85 28.56
CA LEU A 4 -7.69 47.00 27.42
C LEU A 4 -7.40 45.66 26.71
N LEU A 5 -7.35 44.56 27.46
CA LEU A 5 -7.17 43.22 26.90
C LEU A 5 -8.39 42.76 26.09
N ALA A 6 -9.60 43.10 26.56
CA ALA A 6 -10.85 42.78 25.86
C ALA A 6 -10.98 43.53 24.53
N SER A 7 -10.58 44.80 24.48
CA SER A 7 -10.59 45.60 23.23
C SER A 7 -9.58 45.10 22.20
N LEU A 8 -8.39 44.65 22.63
CA LEU A 8 -7.39 44.04 21.74
C LEU A 8 -7.88 42.72 21.16
N LEU A 9 -8.52 41.87 21.97
CA LEU A 9 -9.08 40.59 21.52
C LEU A 9 -10.25 40.78 20.55
N LEU A 10 -11.12 41.77 20.78
CA LEU A 10 -12.22 42.12 19.88
C LEU A 10 -11.70 42.68 18.54
N GLY A 11 -10.67 43.53 18.55
CA GLY A 11 -10.03 44.03 17.33
C GLY A 11 -9.38 42.92 16.51
N PHE A 12 -8.74 41.95 17.18
CA PHE A 12 -8.13 40.80 16.51
C PHE A 12 -9.18 39.86 15.90
N PHE A 13 -10.29 39.61 16.60
CA PHE A 13 -11.40 38.83 16.07
C PHE A 13 -12.04 39.49 14.85
N ALA A 14 -12.28 40.80 14.89
CA ALA A 14 -12.84 41.55 13.76
C ALA A 14 -11.92 41.52 12.53
N ALA A 15 -10.60 41.61 12.74
CA ALA A 15 -9.62 41.51 11.66
C ALA A 15 -9.59 40.10 11.02
N ILE A 16 -9.66 39.04 11.84
CA ILE A 16 -9.71 37.66 11.35
C ILE A 16 -10.99 37.41 10.55
N THR A 17 -12.15 37.84 11.05
CA THR A 17 -13.43 37.66 10.34
C THR A 17 -13.46 38.42 9.03
N ASN A 18 -12.89 39.63 8.98
CA ASN A 18 -12.83 40.42 7.76
C ASN A 18 -11.87 39.81 6.72
N GLN A 19 -10.72 39.28 7.17
CA GLN A 19 -9.82 38.54 6.27
C GLN A 19 -10.44 37.25 5.73
N TRP A 20 -11.23 36.55 6.55
CA TRP A 20 -11.98 35.37 6.12
C TRP A 20 -13.03 35.72 5.06
N TRP A 21 -13.79 36.80 5.28
CA TRP A 21 -14.81 37.25 4.34
C TRP A 21 -14.22 37.66 2.98
N ILE A 22 -13.14 38.43 2.99
CA ILE A 22 -12.43 38.83 1.76
C ILE A 22 -11.91 37.60 1.01
N ARG A 23 -11.37 36.59 1.71
CA ARG A 23 -10.92 35.35 1.07
C ARG A 23 -12.08 34.56 0.46
N THR A 24 -13.25 34.51 1.10
CA THR A 24 -14.42 33.83 0.53
C THR A 24 -14.97 34.54 -0.70
N GLU A 25 -14.98 35.87 -0.73
CA GLU A 25 -15.42 36.62 -1.91
C GLU A 25 -14.41 36.52 -3.07
N LEU A 26 -13.11 36.54 -2.78
CA LEU A 26 -12.07 36.27 -3.79
C LEU A 26 -12.14 34.84 -4.35
N TRP A 27 -12.47 33.85 -3.51
CA TRP A 27 -12.68 32.46 -3.95
C TRP A 27 -13.93 32.34 -4.84
N LYS A 28 -15.04 32.99 -4.48
CA LYS A 28 -16.25 33.00 -5.33
C LYS A 28 -15.99 33.67 -6.69
N GLN A 29 -15.24 34.78 -6.71
CA GLN A 29 -14.88 35.46 -7.96
C GLN A 29 -13.96 34.60 -8.83
N SER A 30 -12.97 33.90 -8.26
CA SER A 30 -12.08 33.02 -9.03
C SER A 30 -12.76 31.76 -9.59
N HIS A 31 -13.86 31.31 -8.97
CA HIS A 31 -14.62 30.15 -9.43
C HIS A 31 -15.74 30.48 -10.42
N LEU A 32 -16.10 31.76 -10.57
CA LEU A 32 -17.03 32.22 -11.61
C LEU A 32 -16.34 32.40 -12.98
N GLU A 33 -15.01 32.56 -13.00
CA GLU A 33 -14.21 32.69 -14.23
C GLU A 33 -13.51 31.39 -14.64
N THR A 34 -13.81 30.26 -14.00
CA THR A 34 -13.26 28.97 -14.43
C THR A 34 -13.99 28.52 -15.68
N THR A 35 -13.40 28.78 -16.85
CA THR A 35 -13.69 28.01 -18.05
C THR A 35 -13.74 26.55 -17.66
N MET A 36 -14.90 25.90 -17.88
CA MET A 36 -15.05 24.48 -17.57
C MET A 36 -13.83 23.75 -18.14
N PRO A 37 -13.10 22.96 -17.35
CA PRO A 37 -11.97 22.22 -17.88
C PRO A 37 -12.51 21.40 -19.05
N THR A 38 -12.02 21.71 -20.25
CA THR A 38 -12.38 20.97 -21.45
C THR A 38 -11.96 19.53 -21.19
N VAL A 39 -12.94 18.66 -20.90
CA VAL A 39 -12.68 17.25 -20.70
C VAL A 39 -12.01 16.77 -21.98
N PRO A 40 -10.77 16.27 -21.94
CA PRO A 40 -10.10 15.81 -23.15
C PRO A 40 -10.99 14.74 -23.79
N THR A 41 -11.50 15.02 -24.99
CA THR A 41 -12.35 14.16 -25.81
C THR A 41 -11.60 12.99 -26.43
N ALA A 42 -10.36 12.75 -26.00
CA ALA A 42 -9.65 11.54 -26.35
C ALA A 42 -10.51 10.33 -25.92
N PRO A 43 -10.67 9.31 -26.78
CA PRO A 43 -11.37 8.11 -26.38
C PRO A 43 -10.71 7.60 -25.10
N ALA A 44 -11.53 7.34 -24.07
CA ALA A 44 -11.04 6.75 -22.85
C ALA A 44 -10.26 5.50 -23.24
N LYS A 45 -8.95 5.46 -22.93
CA LYS A 45 -8.16 4.25 -23.09
C LYS A 45 -8.91 3.12 -22.39
N LEU A 46 -9.03 1.97 -23.05
CA LEU A 46 -9.62 0.81 -22.42
C LEU A 46 -8.86 0.57 -21.10
N ALA A 47 -9.57 0.27 -20.01
CA ALA A 47 -8.96 0.07 -18.70
C ALA A 47 -7.80 -0.96 -18.75
N SER A 48 -7.91 -1.93 -19.66
CA SER A 48 -6.89 -2.90 -20.02
C SER A 48 -5.59 -2.29 -20.54
N GLU A 49 -5.65 -1.32 -21.45
CA GLU A 49 -4.48 -0.65 -22.03
C GLU A 49 -3.79 0.25 -21.00
N TRP A 50 -4.55 0.91 -20.14
CA TRP A 50 -3.96 1.68 -19.04
C TRP A 50 -3.28 0.76 -18.02
N LEU A 51 -3.97 -0.31 -17.59
CA LEU A 51 -3.43 -1.28 -16.64
C LEU A 51 -2.17 -1.96 -17.15
N SER A 52 -2.14 -2.38 -18.42
CA SER A 52 -0.93 -2.98 -19.01
C SER A 52 0.24 -1.99 -19.11
N THR A 53 -0.04 -0.73 -19.49
CA THR A 53 1.01 0.31 -19.59
C THR A 53 1.55 0.70 -18.21
N THR A 54 0.71 0.77 -17.18
CA THR A 54 1.09 1.24 -15.84
C THR A 54 1.67 0.13 -14.98
N LEU A 55 1.10 -1.08 -15.06
CA LEU A 55 1.55 -2.20 -14.24
C LEU A 55 2.59 -3.04 -14.96
N GLY A 56 2.73 -2.95 -16.28
CA GLY A 56 3.67 -3.77 -17.04
C GLY A 56 3.24 -5.24 -17.13
N GLU A 57 4.16 -6.08 -17.58
CA GLU A 57 3.95 -7.53 -17.69
C GLU A 57 4.55 -8.26 -16.47
N PRO A 58 3.94 -9.38 -16.03
CA PRO A 58 4.50 -10.20 -14.97
C PRO A 58 5.90 -10.71 -15.35
N GLY A 59 6.87 -10.48 -14.48
CA GLY A 59 8.18 -11.12 -14.60
C GLY A 59 8.12 -12.64 -14.43
N THR A 60 9.22 -13.33 -14.72
CA THR A 60 9.31 -14.78 -14.48
C THR A 60 9.27 -15.06 -12.98
N PRO A 61 8.31 -15.84 -12.46
CA PRO A 61 8.23 -16.12 -11.03
C PRO A 61 9.47 -16.87 -10.52
N PRO A 62 10.03 -16.47 -9.37
CA PRO A 62 11.22 -17.11 -8.81
C PRO A 62 10.95 -18.56 -8.43
N ALA A 63 12.02 -19.36 -8.41
CA ALA A 63 11.94 -20.75 -7.95
C ALA A 63 11.60 -20.82 -6.46
N VAL A 64 10.79 -21.82 -6.08
CA VAL A 64 10.34 -22.05 -4.69
C VAL A 64 11.53 -22.16 -3.71
N ALA A 65 12.63 -22.80 -4.12
CA ALA A 65 13.84 -22.93 -3.30
C ALA A 65 14.48 -21.57 -2.95
N LYS A 66 14.42 -20.59 -3.87
CA LYS A 66 14.90 -19.22 -3.62
C LYS A 66 14.07 -18.54 -2.54
N LEU A 67 12.75 -18.73 -2.59
CA LEU A 67 11.83 -18.16 -1.60
C LEU A 67 12.02 -18.79 -0.23
N GLN A 68 12.18 -20.12 -0.16
CA GLN A 68 12.52 -20.83 1.07
C GLN A 68 13.79 -20.28 1.72
N SER A 69 14.83 -20.07 0.92
CA SER A 69 16.07 -19.46 1.39
C SER A 69 15.86 -18.02 1.88
N GLY A 70 15.00 -17.24 1.22
CA GLY A 70 14.59 -15.90 1.63
C GLY A 70 13.89 -15.89 3.00
N LEU A 71 12.88 -16.74 3.16
CA LEU A 71 12.10 -16.85 4.41
C LEU A 71 12.94 -17.35 5.57
N ASN A 72 13.84 -18.32 5.34
CA ASN A 72 14.78 -18.78 6.35
C ASN A 72 15.70 -17.64 6.84
N ARG A 73 16.16 -16.75 5.93
CA ARG A 73 16.92 -15.56 6.32
C ARG A 73 16.10 -14.56 7.13
N TRP A 74 14.78 -14.58 6.98
CA TRP A 74 13.87 -13.80 7.80
C TRP A 74 13.55 -14.48 9.14
N GLY A 75 14.02 -15.69 9.41
CA GLY A 75 13.66 -16.47 10.60
C GLY A 75 12.33 -17.22 10.47
N ILE A 76 11.67 -17.15 9.31
CA ILE A 76 10.38 -17.81 9.08
C ILE A 76 10.64 -19.26 8.69
N SER A 77 10.46 -20.16 9.65
CA SER A 77 10.62 -21.61 9.48
C SER A 77 9.32 -22.35 9.15
N LYS A 78 8.16 -21.73 9.43
CA LYS A 78 6.84 -22.29 9.17
C LYS A 78 6.06 -21.41 8.20
N VAL A 79 5.65 -22.01 7.09
CA VAL A 79 4.76 -21.38 6.11
C VAL A 79 3.51 -22.24 5.92
N GLU A 80 2.35 -21.67 6.22
CA GLU A 80 1.06 -22.32 5.99
C GLU A 80 0.54 -22.00 4.58
N GLY A 81 -0.04 -22.98 3.89
CA GLY A 81 -0.53 -22.80 2.51
C GLY A 81 0.59 -22.69 1.46
N TRP A 82 1.77 -23.26 1.73
CA TRP A 82 2.92 -23.22 0.81
C TRP A 82 2.64 -23.78 -0.57
N ASP A 83 1.79 -24.81 -0.64
CA ASP A 83 1.30 -25.44 -1.85
C ASP A 83 0.59 -24.47 -2.80
N LEU A 84 -0.02 -23.40 -2.26
CA LEU A 84 -0.72 -22.38 -3.04
C LEU A 84 0.23 -21.56 -3.93
N LEU A 85 1.53 -21.53 -3.62
CA LEU A 85 2.54 -20.92 -4.51
C LEU A 85 2.73 -21.69 -5.82
N GLY A 86 2.26 -22.94 -5.87
CA GLY A 86 2.24 -23.77 -7.07
C GLY A 86 1.04 -23.50 -8.00
N LEU A 87 0.06 -22.71 -7.57
CA LEU A 87 -1.12 -22.41 -8.39
C LEU A 87 -0.75 -21.61 -9.66
N PRO A 88 -1.40 -21.90 -10.81
CA PRO A 88 -1.22 -21.13 -12.02
C PRO A 88 -1.61 -19.66 -11.80
N VAL A 89 -0.87 -18.74 -12.40
CA VAL A 89 -1.05 -17.28 -12.29
C VAL A 89 -0.87 -16.76 -10.86
N LEU A 90 -1.84 -16.93 -9.95
CA LEU A 90 -1.83 -16.36 -8.60
C LEU A 90 -0.64 -16.83 -7.76
N GLY A 91 -0.28 -18.11 -7.85
CA GLY A 91 0.92 -18.63 -7.20
C GLY A 91 2.19 -17.99 -7.77
N GLY A 92 2.25 -17.77 -9.08
CA GLY A 92 3.35 -17.05 -9.74
C GLY A 92 3.48 -15.59 -9.27
N LEU A 93 2.36 -14.86 -9.19
CA LEU A 93 2.32 -13.47 -8.74
C LEU A 93 2.69 -13.35 -7.26
N ALA A 94 2.20 -14.25 -6.41
CA ALA A 94 2.58 -14.30 -5.01
C ALA A 94 4.08 -14.57 -4.82
N ARG A 95 4.68 -15.41 -5.68
CA ARG A 95 6.13 -15.65 -5.67
C ARG A 95 6.92 -14.38 -6.06
N LEU A 96 6.43 -13.60 -7.03
CA LEU A 96 7.04 -12.31 -7.37
C LEU A 96 6.92 -11.30 -6.22
N GLU A 97 5.77 -11.27 -5.54
CA GLU A 97 5.56 -10.38 -4.40
C GLU A 97 6.45 -10.73 -3.21
N LEU A 98 6.58 -12.02 -2.89
CA LEU A 98 7.51 -12.47 -1.86
C LEU A 98 8.97 -12.13 -2.21
N GLU A 99 9.36 -12.26 -3.47
CA GLU A 99 10.68 -11.83 -3.91
C GLU A 99 10.91 -10.32 -3.75
N ARG A 100 9.89 -9.50 -4.06
CA ARG A 100 9.92 -8.06 -3.80
C ARG A 100 10.13 -7.77 -2.31
N TRP A 101 9.45 -8.48 -1.42
CA TRP A 101 9.64 -8.30 0.03
C TRP A 101 11.11 -8.50 0.44
N PHE A 102 11.78 -9.48 -0.17
CA PHE A 102 13.17 -9.81 0.15
C PHE A 102 14.21 -8.78 -0.34
N GLU A 103 13.82 -7.74 -1.07
CA GLU A 103 14.73 -6.67 -1.52
C GLU A 103 15.27 -5.85 -0.35
N LEU A 104 14.46 -5.58 0.68
CA LEU A 104 14.88 -4.82 1.86
C LEU A 104 15.24 -5.73 3.06
N GLY A 105 14.57 -6.88 3.21
CA GLY A 105 14.77 -7.78 4.35
C GLY A 105 14.30 -7.18 5.69
N PRO A 106 14.24 -7.96 6.78
CA PRO A 106 13.64 -7.54 8.03
C PRO A 106 14.50 -6.57 8.86
N GLY A 107 15.75 -6.35 8.45
CA GLY A 107 16.74 -5.57 9.20
C GLY A 107 17.35 -6.34 10.38
N ALA A 108 18.44 -5.81 10.95
CA ALA A 108 19.10 -6.42 12.10
C ALA A 108 18.22 -6.32 13.36
N GLY A 109 18.11 -7.42 14.12
CA GLY A 109 17.30 -7.48 15.33
C GLY A 109 15.79 -7.63 15.08
N SER A 110 15.40 -8.01 13.86
CA SER A 110 14.04 -8.40 13.52
C SER A 110 13.97 -9.87 13.13
N GLU A 111 12.86 -10.51 13.45
CA GLU A 111 12.60 -11.91 13.18
C GLU A 111 11.16 -12.08 12.70
N GLY A 112 11.01 -12.63 11.51
CA GLY A 112 9.74 -13.11 10.99
C GLY A 112 9.28 -14.34 11.76
N LYS A 113 8.05 -14.32 12.24
CA LYS A 113 7.46 -15.38 13.06
C LYS A 113 6.67 -16.37 12.22
N SER A 114 5.90 -15.87 11.26
CA SER A 114 5.11 -16.73 10.39
C SER A 114 4.79 -16.06 9.06
N LEU A 115 4.57 -16.88 8.04
CA LEU A 115 3.91 -16.52 6.81
C LEU A 115 2.75 -17.49 6.59
N ARG A 116 1.56 -16.99 6.30
CA ARG A 116 0.39 -17.81 5.98
C ARG A 116 -0.21 -17.36 4.68
N LEU A 117 -0.56 -18.31 3.83
CA LEU A 117 -1.21 -18.07 2.55
C LEU A 117 -2.67 -18.50 2.64
N ASN A 118 -3.56 -17.57 2.30
CA ASN A 118 -5.01 -17.77 2.15
C ASN A 118 -5.70 -18.33 3.40
N HIS A 119 -5.87 -17.49 4.44
CA HIS A 119 -6.70 -17.84 5.60
C HIS A 119 -8.20 -17.99 5.23
N ARG A 120 -8.63 -17.40 4.10
CA ARG A 120 -9.95 -17.57 3.48
C ARG A 120 -9.81 -17.72 1.96
N PRO A 121 -10.24 -18.85 1.36
CA PRO A 121 -10.08 -19.06 -0.07
C PRO A 121 -10.94 -18.09 -0.89
N ASN A 122 -10.28 -17.26 -1.71
CA ASN A 122 -10.88 -16.49 -2.79
C ASN A 122 -10.24 -16.93 -4.12
N LEU A 123 -11.04 -17.07 -5.19
CA LEU A 123 -10.55 -17.48 -6.51
C LEU A 123 -9.82 -16.35 -7.25
N ASN A 124 -10.03 -15.09 -6.83
CA ASN A 124 -9.55 -13.91 -7.56
C ASN A 124 -8.29 -13.28 -6.96
N CYS A 125 -7.87 -13.72 -5.77
CA CYS A 125 -6.69 -13.21 -5.12
C CYS A 125 -6.07 -14.24 -4.18
N LEU A 126 -4.79 -14.04 -3.87
CA LEU A 126 -4.10 -14.79 -2.82
C LEU A 126 -3.77 -13.85 -1.67
N GLU A 127 -4.21 -14.18 -0.45
CA GLU A 127 -3.84 -13.42 0.74
C GLU A 127 -2.50 -13.91 1.30
N LEU A 128 -1.56 -12.99 1.55
CA LEU A 128 -0.30 -13.21 2.23
C LEU A 128 -0.37 -12.54 3.60
N GLU A 129 -0.36 -13.34 4.66
CA GLU A 129 -0.31 -12.84 6.04
C GLU A 129 1.10 -13.05 6.61
N LEU A 130 1.77 -11.94 6.91
CA LEU A 130 3.10 -11.90 7.49
C LEU A 130 3.02 -11.46 8.95
N GLU A 131 3.69 -12.20 9.82
CA GLU A 131 3.96 -11.76 11.19
C GLU A 131 5.46 -11.62 11.39
N ILE A 132 5.88 -10.45 11.88
CA ILE A 132 7.27 -10.12 12.15
C ILE A 132 7.39 -9.28 13.41
N GLN A 133 8.46 -9.48 14.16
CA GLN A 133 8.77 -8.71 15.37
C GLN A 133 10.20 -8.17 15.28
N GLY A 134 10.41 -6.94 15.75
CA GLY A 134 11.75 -6.36 15.82
C GLY A 134 11.73 -4.95 16.38
N SER A 135 12.87 -4.27 16.30
CA SER A 135 12.97 -2.86 16.70
C SER A 135 12.13 -1.97 15.77
N SER A 136 11.60 -0.86 16.29
CA SER A 136 10.84 0.10 15.48
C SER A 136 11.64 0.65 14.30
N ALA A 137 12.95 0.81 14.48
CA ALA A 137 13.88 1.29 13.45
C ALA A 137 14.03 0.31 12.27
N ALA A 138 13.81 -0.98 12.50
CA ALA A 138 13.85 -2.01 11.46
C ALA A 138 12.47 -2.27 10.84
N ILE A 139 11.42 -2.31 11.67
CA ILE A 139 10.05 -2.64 11.23
C ILE A 139 9.39 -1.51 10.42
N LEU A 140 9.58 -0.24 10.78
CA LEU A 140 8.90 0.86 10.09
C LEU A 140 9.36 1.04 8.62
N PRO A 141 10.67 1.04 8.30
CA PRO A 141 11.09 1.06 6.90
C PRO A 141 10.64 -0.16 6.12
N LEU A 142 10.66 -1.34 6.75
CA LEU A 142 10.16 -2.56 6.16
C LEU A 142 8.66 -2.45 5.84
N LEU A 143 7.85 -1.96 6.78
CA LEU A 143 6.42 -1.76 6.55
C LEU A 143 6.16 -0.86 5.36
N THR A 144 6.89 0.27 5.24
CA THR A 144 6.78 1.16 4.07
C THR A 144 7.05 0.39 2.78
N HIS A 145 8.17 -0.34 2.72
CA HIS A 145 8.52 -1.17 1.57
C HIS A 145 7.44 -2.21 1.25
N LEU A 146 6.92 -2.92 2.26
CA LEU A 146 5.89 -3.94 2.06
C LEU A 146 4.58 -3.34 1.51
N LEU A 147 4.24 -2.11 1.89
CA LEU A 147 3.04 -1.40 1.42
C LEU A 147 3.23 -0.69 0.06
N GLU A 148 4.45 -0.61 -0.46
CA GLU A 148 4.69 -0.01 -1.77
C GLU A 148 3.99 -0.79 -2.89
N MET A 149 3.36 -0.05 -3.80
CA MET A 149 2.74 -0.64 -4.98
C MET A 149 3.80 -1.25 -5.91
N PRO A 150 3.57 -2.47 -6.44
CA PRO A 150 4.50 -3.17 -7.33
C PRO A 150 4.41 -2.65 -8.78
N ILE A 151 4.63 -1.35 -8.98
CA ILE A 151 4.57 -0.70 -10.31
C ILE A 151 5.54 -1.39 -11.27
N GLY A 152 5.09 -1.68 -12.50
CA GLY A 152 5.89 -2.32 -13.53
C GLY A 152 6.10 -3.83 -13.39
N ARG A 153 5.40 -4.51 -12.46
CA ARG A 153 5.53 -5.96 -12.22
C ARG A 153 4.35 -6.83 -12.68
N GLY A 154 3.32 -6.25 -13.29
CA GLY A 154 2.18 -6.95 -13.90
C GLY A 154 1.15 -7.52 -12.92
N TYR A 155 1.19 -7.12 -11.66
CA TYR A 155 0.21 -7.51 -10.64
C TYR A 155 -0.15 -6.35 -9.72
N LEU A 156 -1.20 -6.53 -8.92
CA LEU A 156 -1.66 -5.58 -7.92
C LEU A 156 -1.58 -6.18 -6.53
N THR A 157 -1.33 -5.32 -5.55
CA THR A 157 -1.41 -5.65 -4.14
C THR A 157 -2.38 -4.72 -3.43
N ASP A 158 -3.17 -5.27 -2.50
CA ASP A 158 -4.08 -4.52 -1.63
C ASP A 158 -3.76 -4.84 -0.16
N PRO A 159 -3.26 -3.87 0.62
CA PRO A 159 -3.11 -4.04 2.06
C PRO A 159 -4.48 -4.18 2.74
N ALA A 160 -4.86 -5.40 3.08
CA ALA A 160 -6.14 -5.69 3.72
C ALA A 160 -6.14 -5.41 5.23
N SER A 161 -4.99 -5.58 5.90
CA SER A 161 -4.84 -5.30 7.32
C SER A 161 -3.40 -4.96 7.67
N VAL A 162 -3.22 -3.94 8.53
CA VAL A 162 -1.93 -3.59 9.13
C VAL A 162 -2.15 -3.41 10.62
N GLN A 163 -1.44 -4.18 11.43
CA GLN A 163 -1.51 -4.10 12.89
C GLN A 163 -0.11 -3.98 13.46
N LEU A 164 0.12 -2.91 14.22
CA LEU A 164 1.35 -2.69 14.97
C LEU A 164 1.03 -2.80 16.46
N ARG A 165 1.74 -3.68 17.16
CA ARG A 165 1.61 -3.87 18.61
C ARG A 165 2.95 -3.57 19.27
N SER A 166 2.94 -2.71 20.29
CA SER A 166 4.14 -2.49 21.12
C SER A 166 4.46 -3.74 21.91
N HIS A 167 5.75 -4.09 21.96
CA HIS A 167 6.30 -5.13 22.83
C HIS A 167 7.41 -4.50 23.70
N SER A 168 7.81 -5.20 24.78
CA SER A 168 8.90 -4.79 25.68
C SER A 168 10.14 -4.23 24.96
N ASP A 169 10.53 -4.86 23.85
CA ASP A 169 11.79 -4.60 23.16
C ASP A 169 11.60 -4.13 21.70
N GLY A 170 10.38 -3.71 21.32
CA GLY A 170 10.12 -3.25 19.96
C GLY A 170 8.65 -3.28 19.54
N ILE A 171 8.41 -3.63 18.27
CA ILE A 171 7.09 -3.67 17.67
C ILE A 171 6.89 -5.03 16.99
N ALA A 172 5.71 -5.61 17.17
CA ALA A 172 5.22 -6.72 16.38
C ALA A 172 4.29 -6.16 15.28
N LEU A 173 4.59 -6.50 14.03
CA LEU A 173 3.79 -6.20 12.85
C LEU A 173 3.07 -7.47 12.41
N ASN A 174 1.75 -7.37 12.25
CA ASN A 174 0.95 -8.30 11.47
C ASN A 174 0.42 -7.57 10.24
N LEU A 175 0.70 -8.10 9.06
CA LEU A 175 0.36 -7.52 7.76
C LEU A 175 -0.37 -8.55 6.92
N VAL A 176 -1.50 -8.16 6.35
CA VAL A 176 -2.22 -8.96 5.35
C VAL A 176 -2.23 -8.19 4.04
N ILE A 177 -1.66 -8.77 2.99
CA ILE A 177 -1.68 -8.23 1.62
C ILE A 177 -2.39 -9.22 0.72
N ARG A 178 -3.29 -8.73 -0.14
CA ARG A 178 -3.91 -9.52 -1.20
C ARG A 178 -3.18 -9.29 -2.50
N VAL A 179 -2.84 -10.35 -3.21
CA VAL A 179 -2.20 -10.31 -4.53
C VAL A 179 -3.25 -10.63 -5.59
N PHE A 180 -3.37 -9.78 -6.60
CA PHE A 180 -4.32 -9.93 -7.72
C PHE A 180 -3.58 -9.97 -9.05
N SER A 181 -4.16 -10.69 -10.01
CA SER A 181 -3.81 -10.51 -11.41
C SER A 181 -4.49 -9.27 -11.96
N ALA A 182 -3.68 -8.32 -12.45
CA ALA A 182 -4.17 -7.14 -13.15
C ALA A 182 -4.98 -7.52 -14.41
N MET A 183 -4.56 -8.58 -15.11
CA MET A 183 -5.25 -9.06 -16.32
C MET A 183 -6.60 -9.70 -16.01
N GLN A 184 -6.72 -10.48 -14.93
CA GLN A 184 -8.00 -11.07 -14.52
C GLN A 184 -8.99 -9.98 -14.08
N LEU A 185 -8.52 -8.96 -13.35
CA LEU A 185 -9.34 -7.81 -12.96
C LEU A 185 -9.84 -6.99 -14.16
N ALA A 186 -9.05 -6.94 -15.24
CA ALA A 186 -9.44 -6.29 -16.49
C ALA A 186 -10.36 -7.15 -17.38
N GLY A 187 -10.69 -8.39 -16.98
CA GLY A 187 -11.51 -9.31 -17.77
C GLY A 187 -10.80 -9.85 -19.02
N LEU A 188 -9.46 -9.84 -19.03
CA LEU A 188 -8.64 -10.23 -20.18
C LEU A 188 -8.19 -11.70 -20.16
N SER A 189 -8.69 -12.49 -19.21
CA SER A 189 -8.44 -13.93 -19.19
C SER A 189 -9.40 -14.64 -20.15
N GLY A 190 -9.01 -14.68 -21.43
CA GLY A 190 -9.55 -15.56 -22.47
C GLY A 190 -8.74 -16.83 -22.62
#